data_AF-A0A3B8HZ24-F1
#
_entry.id   AF-A0A3B8HZ24-F1
#
_cell.length_a   1.000
_cell.length_b   1.000
_cell.length_c   1.000
_cell.angle_alpha   90.00
_cell.angle_beta   90.00
_cell.angle_gamma   90.00
#
_symmetry.space_group_name_H-M   'P 1'
#
loop_
_entity.id
_entity.type
_entity.pdbx_description
1 polymer ?
#
loop_
_entity_poly.entity_id
_entity_poly.type
_entity_poly.pdbx_seq_one_letter_code
_entity_poly.pdbx_strand_id
1 'polypeptide(L)'
;KSTKAVFIGEEAGGTFEGPTGGISMVVQLPHSEIMVRISPNTHLSYQYQQHPIGSGVLPDYEILYTAEDWVEGKDLEIEKALELIQQGK
;
A
#
# COMPACT_ATOMS: atom_id res chain seq x y z
N LYS A 1 -11.16 -8.10 13.68
CA LYS A 1 -12.33 -7.19 13.63
C LYS A 1 -12.44 -6.73 12.18
N SER A 2 -13.62 -6.79 11.57
CA SER A 2 -13.89 -6.21 10.26
C SER A 2 -14.54 -4.83 10.40
N THR A 3 -14.36 -3.97 9.41
CA THR A 3 -14.96 -2.64 9.32
C THR A 3 -15.62 -2.47 7.95
N LYS A 4 -16.38 -1.40 7.76
CA LYS A 4 -16.84 -0.93 6.44
C LYS A 4 -15.97 0.22 5.92
N ALA A 5 -14.67 0.18 6.24
CA ALA A 5 -13.76 1.20 5.72
C ALA A 5 -13.70 1.09 4.19
N VAL A 6 -13.53 2.24 3.54
CA VAL A 6 -13.31 2.35 2.10
C VAL A 6 -11.88 2.82 1.86
N PHE A 7 -11.22 2.22 0.88
CA PHE A 7 -9.88 2.59 0.43
C PHE A 7 -9.99 3.47 -0.82
N ILE A 8 -9.33 4.61 -0.82
CA ILE A 8 -9.33 5.60 -1.90
C ILE A 8 -7.87 5.91 -2.22
N GLY A 9 -7.51 5.92 -3.50
CA GLY A 9 -6.14 6.20 -3.95
C GLY A 9 -5.68 5.23 -5.02
N GLU A 10 -4.40 4.85 -4.96
CA GLU A 10 -3.78 3.87 -5.85
C GLU A 10 -3.55 2.53 -5.12
N GLU A 11 -3.14 1.49 -5.86
CA GLU A 11 -2.67 0.25 -5.25
C GLU A 11 -1.50 0.53 -4.29
N ALA A 12 -1.64 0.09 -3.04
CA ALA A 12 -0.59 0.27 -2.05
C ALA A 12 0.66 -0.53 -2.43
N GLY A 13 1.84 0.01 -2.14
CA GLY A 13 3.09 -0.74 -2.32
C GLY A 13 3.18 -1.99 -1.41
N GLY A 14 3.95 -2.97 -1.85
CA GLY A 14 4.11 -4.25 -1.16
C GLY A 14 3.27 -5.35 -1.80
N THR A 15 3.09 -6.46 -1.08
CA THR A 15 2.37 -7.61 -1.62
C THR A 15 1.45 -8.21 -0.57
N PHE A 16 0.31 -8.73 -1.02
CA PHE A 16 -0.69 -9.39 -0.19
C PHE A 16 -0.11 -10.60 0.57
N GLU A 17 0.89 -11.26 0.01
CA GLU A 17 1.50 -12.50 0.49
C GLU A 17 2.17 -12.34 1.86
N GLY A 18 2.48 -11.11 2.28
CA GLY A 18 3.00 -10.84 3.61
C GLY A 18 3.94 -9.64 3.62
N PRO A 19 4.06 -8.96 4.78
CA PRO A 19 5.04 -7.92 4.91
C PRO A 19 6.45 -8.53 4.98
N THR A 20 7.42 -7.80 4.44
CA THR A 20 8.82 -7.98 4.84
C THR A 20 9.01 -7.26 6.18
N GLY A 21 8.93 -8.01 7.28
CA GLY A 21 8.84 -7.45 8.63
C GLY A 21 9.45 -8.34 9.71
N GLY A 22 9.84 -7.73 10.83
CA GLY A 22 10.52 -8.40 11.94
C GLY A 22 11.91 -7.81 12.19
N ILE A 23 12.74 -8.53 12.96
CA ILE A 23 14.11 -8.10 13.27
C ILE A 23 14.93 -8.23 11.98
N SER A 24 15.29 -7.08 11.42
CA SER A 24 16.15 -7.01 10.24
C SER A 24 17.62 -7.10 10.67
N MET A 25 18.43 -7.82 9.91
CA MET A 25 19.88 -7.85 10.08
C MET A 25 20.52 -7.06 8.95
N VAL A 26 21.56 -6.28 9.28
CA VAL A 26 22.37 -5.56 8.29
C VAL A 26 23.76 -6.16 8.32
N VAL A 27 24.23 -6.67 7.18
CA VAL A 27 25.54 -7.31 7.04
C VAL A 27 26.38 -6.58 6.00
N GLN A 28 27.67 -6.42 6.26
CA GLN A 28 28.62 -5.92 5.28
C GLN A 28 29.26 -7.11 4.54
N LEU A 29 29.25 -7.09 3.21
CA LEU A 29 29.88 -8.14 2.41
C LEU A 29 31.41 -8.05 2.50
N PRO A 30 32.12 -9.18 2.67
CA PRO A 30 33.53 -9.18 3.05
C PRO A 30 34.51 -8.71 1.95
N HIS A 31 34.08 -8.64 0.69
CA HIS A 31 34.96 -8.30 -0.44
C HIS A 31 34.50 -7.08 -1.24
N SER A 32 33.19 -6.81 -1.29
CA SER A 32 32.63 -5.65 -1.97
C SER A 32 32.28 -4.51 -1.02
N GLU A 33 32.32 -4.76 0.29
CA GLU A 33 31.96 -3.80 1.36
C GLU A 33 30.51 -3.27 1.28
N ILE A 34 29.68 -3.85 0.42
CA ILE A 34 28.25 -3.51 0.27
C ILE A 34 27.50 -3.87 1.54
N MET A 35 26.64 -2.96 2.00
CA MET A 35 25.70 -3.19 3.09
C MET A 35 24.42 -3.85 2.58
N VAL A 36 24.11 -5.05 3.06
CA VAL A 36 22.90 -5.79 2.72
C VAL A 36 21.97 -5.82 3.92
N ARG A 37 20.74 -5.34 3.74
CA ARG A 37 19.66 -5.49 4.72
C ARG A 37 18.87 -6.76 4.40
N ILE A 38 18.88 -7.71 5.34
CA ILE A 38 18.10 -8.94 5.27
C ILE A 38 16.94 -8.78 6.26
N SER A 39 15.72 -8.72 5.71
CA SER A 39 14.50 -8.63 6.49
C SER A 39 13.69 -9.91 6.26
N PRO A 40 13.41 -10.70 7.32
CA PRO A 40 12.60 -11.90 7.17
C PRO A 40 11.17 -11.55 6.76
N ASN A 41 10.50 -12.45 6.05
CA ASN A 41 9.06 -12.36 5.85
C ASN A 41 8.37 -12.87 7.10
N THR A 42 7.50 -12.06 7.69
CA THR A 42 6.64 -12.49 8.79
C THR A 42 5.31 -12.95 8.21
N HIS A 43 4.98 -14.23 8.37
CA HIS A 43 3.68 -14.74 7.98
C HIS A 43 2.61 -14.20 8.94
N LEU A 44 1.91 -13.16 8.51
CA LEU A 44 0.67 -12.72 9.13
C LEU A 44 -0.48 -13.47 8.46
N SER A 45 -1.31 -14.16 9.25
CA SER A 45 -2.52 -14.79 8.71
C SER A 45 -3.53 -13.70 8.36
N TYR A 46 -3.82 -13.54 7.07
CA TYR A 46 -4.89 -12.64 6.61
C TYR A 46 -6.23 -13.37 6.58
N GLN A 47 -7.31 -12.64 6.90
CA GLN A 47 -8.68 -13.16 6.76
C GLN A 47 -9.21 -13.06 5.32
N TYR A 48 -8.41 -12.51 4.41
CA TYR A 48 -8.78 -12.30 3.01
C TYR A 48 -8.36 -13.52 2.18
N GLN A 49 -9.27 -14.09 1.40
CA GLN A 49 -9.02 -15.38 0.73
C GLN A 49 -8.66 -15.26 -0.76
N GLN A 50 -8.86 -14.10 -1.38
CA GLN A 50 -8.61 -13.93 -2.83
C GLN A 50 -8.03 -12.54 -3.12
N HIS A 51 -6.73 -12.50 -3.40
CA HIS A 51 -6.02 -11.30 -3.87
C HIS A 51 -5.06 -11.72 -4.99
N PRO A 52 -4.88 -10.91 -6.05
CA PRO A 52 -3.84 -11.16 -7.05
C PRO A 52 -2.46 -11.27 -6.40
N ILE A 53 -1.68 -12.27 -6.83
CA ILE A 53 -0.30 -12.50 -6.40
C ILE A 53 0.57 -11.34 -6.90
N GLY A 54 1.45 -10.84 -6.03
CA GLY A 54 2.35 -9.74 -6.33
C GLY A 54 1.70 -8.36 -6.23
N SER A 55 0.41 -8.29 -5.90
CA SER A 55 -0.32 -7.04 -5.72
C SER A 55 -0.41 -6.63 -4.25
N GLY A 56 -0.33 -5.34 -3.97
CA GLY A 56 -0.60 -4.77 -2.66
C GLY A 56 -2.09 -4.51 -2.44
N VAL A 57 -2.47 -3.68 -1.49
CA VAL A 57 -3.90 -3.44 -1.22
C VAL A 57 -4.51 -2.61 -2.35
N LEU A 58 -5.47 -3.20 -3.09
CA LEU A 58 -6.23 -2.51 -4.12
C LEU A 58 -7.26 -1.54 -3.50
N PRO A 59 -7.42 -0.32 -4.06
CA PRO A 59 -8.42 0.64 -3.57
C PRO A 59 -9.83 0.22 -3.98
N ASP A 60 -10.84 0.63 -3.19
CA ASP A 60 -12.25 0.55 -3.59
C ASP A 60 -12.59 1.63 -4.63
N TYR A 61 -11.91 2.79 -4.55
CA TYR A 61 -12.01 3.89 -5.50
C TYR A 61 -10.62 4.31 -5.97
N GLU A 62 -10.29 3.93 -7.20
CA GLU A 62 -9.02 4.29 -7.84
C GLU A 62 -8.97 5.79 -8.14
N ILE A 63 -7.82 6.42 -7.82
CA ILE A 63 -7.51 7.81 -8.14
C ILE A 63 -6.36 7.83 -9.14
N LEU A 64 -6.56 8.54 -10.24
CA LEU A 64 -5.56 8.75 -11.28
C LEU A 64 -5.43 10.24 -11.53
N TYR A 65 -4.25 10.79 -11.24
CA TYR A 65 -3.98 12.21 -11.45
C TYR A 65 -3.66 12.52 -12.91
N THR A 66 -4.17 13.65 -13.40
CA THR A 66 -3.65 14.28 -14.62
C THR A 66 -2.51 15.25 -14.28
N ALA A 67 -1.74 15.66 -15.30
CA ALA A 67 -0.70 16.68 -15.09
C ALA A 67 -1.30 18.01 -14.64
N GLU A 68 -2.49 18.34 -15.15
CA GLU A 68 -3.25 19.53 -14.79
C GLU A 68 -3.68 19.51 -13.32
N ASP A 69 -4.12 18.37 -12.79
CA ASP A 69 -4.52 18.25 -11.38
C ASP A 69 -3.35 18.57 -10.44
N TRP A 70 -2.13 18.13 -10.79
CA TRP A 70 -0.92 18.48 -10.06
C TRP A 70 -0.58 19.97 -10.15
N VAL A 71 -0.71 20.57 -11.33
CA VAL A 71 -0.44 22.00 -11.56
C VAL A 71 -1.44 22.86 -10.79
N GLU A 72 -2.70 22.45 -10.72
CA GLU A 72 -3.77 23.12 -9.98
C GLU A 72 -3.72 22.85 -8.47
N GLY A 73 -2.86 21.95 -8.01
CA GLY A 73 -2.69 21.61 -6.60
C GLY A 73 -3.91 20.93 -5.98
N LYS A 74 -4.63 20.13 -6.78
CA LYS A 74 -5.79 19.35 -6.31
C LYS A 74 -5.35 18.18 -5.43
N ASP A 75 -6.28 17.77 -4.56
CA ASP A 75 -6.20 16.55 -3.77
C ASP A 75 -7.42 15.69 -4.10
N LEU A 76 -7.26 14.82 -5.10
CA LEU A 76 -8.36 14.03 -5.67
C LEU A 76 -8.87 12.98 -4.68
N GLU A 77 -8.01 12.47 -3.80
CA GLU A 77 -8.38 11.57 -2.70
C GLU A 77 -9.32 12.26 -1.71
N ILE A 78 -8.98 13.48 -1.26
CA ILE A 78 -9.83 14.25 -0.34
C ILE A 78 -11.15 14.63 -1.02
N GLU A 79 -11.12 15.08 -2.26
CA GLU A 79 -12.34 15.41 -3.01
C GLU A 79 -13.27 14.19 -3.11
N LYS A 80 -12.73 13.01 -3.45
CA LYS A 80 -13.48 11.76 -3.49
C LYS A 80 -14.00 11.36 -2.11
N ALA A 81 -13.20 11.51 -1.06
CA ALA A 81 -13.64 11.19 0.30
C ALA A 81 -14.82 12.06 0.73
N LEU A 82 -14.77 13.37 0.47
CA LEU A 82 -15.87 14.29 0.76
C LEU A 82 -17.13 13.96 -0.04
N GLU A 83 -16.98 13.60 -1.32
CA GLU A 83 -18.08 13.15 -2.18
C GLU A 83 -18.79 11.93 -1.58
N LEU A 84 -18.03 10.92 -1.16
CA LEU A 84 -18.58 9.67 -0.60
C LEU A 84 -19.31 9.92 0.72
N ILE A 85 -18.74 10.76 1.59
CA ILE A 85 -19.37 11.15 2.85
C ILE A 85 -20.70 11.84 2.60
N GLN A 86 -20.79 12.75 1.61
CA GLN A 86 -22.03 13.44 1.26
C GLN A 86 -23.09 12.48 0.69
N GLN A 87 -22.66 11.43 -0.01
CA GLN A 87 -23.55 10.36 -0.50
C GLN A 87 -23.98 9.38 0.59
N GLY A 88 -23.49 9.54 1.83
CA GLY A 88 -23.81 8.66 2.95
C GLY A 88 -23.16 7.29 2.86
N LYS A 89 -22.03 7.18 2.15
CA LYS A 89 -21.21 5.98 2.13
C LYS A 89 -20.24 5.91 3.32
#